data_AF-A0A5D0I465-F1
#
_entry.id   AF-A0A5D0I465-F1
#
_cell.length_a   1.000
_cell.length_b   1.000
_cell.length_c   1.000
_cell.angle_alpha   90.00
_cell.angle_beta   90.00
_cell.angle_gamma   90.00
#
_symmetry.space_group_name_H-M   'P 1'
#
loop_
_entity.id
_entity.type
_entity.pdbx_description
1 polymer ?
#
loop_
_entity_poly.entity_id
_entity_poly.type
_entity_poly.pdbx_seq_one_letter_code
_entity_poly.pdbx_strand_id
1 'polypeptide(L)' 'SKGKGFQGVVKRHGFGGVGQSTHGQHNRLRAPGSIGAASYPARVFKGMKMAGRMGGEKVKVQNLKV' A
#
# COMPACT_ATOMS: atom_id res chain seq x y z
N SER A 1 3.99 5.83 -16.90
CA SER A 1 4.11 6.69 -15.69
C SER A 1 5.59 6.83 -15.31
N LYS A 2 6.02 7.94 -14.67
CA LYS A 2 7.41 8.06 -14.18
C LYS A 2 7.69 7.04 -13.07
N GLY A 3 8.88 6.43 -13.09
CA GLY A 3 9.32 5.49 -12.06
C GLY A 3 9.46 6.18 -10.70
N LYS A 4 8.97 5.54 -9.64
CA LYS A 4 9.05 6.05 -8.25
C LYS A 4 9.89 5.15 -7.33
N GLY A 5 10.60 4.16 -7.87
CA GLY A 5 11.41 3.22 -7.09
C GLY A 5 10.56 2.22 -6.27
N PHE A 6 11.17 1.63 -5.24
CA PHE A 6 10.46 0.82 -4.24
C PHE A 6 9.69 1.74 -3.29
N GLN A 7 8.37 1.57 -3.21
CA GLN A 7 7.51 2.41 -2.40
C GLN A 7 6.78 1.62 -1.32
N GLY A 8 6.66 2.23 -0.15
CA GLY A 8 5.89 1.70 0.97
C GLY A 8 4.38 1.72 0.72
N VAL A 9 3.64 0.97 1.54
CA VAL A 9 2.19 0.76 1.39
C VAL A 9 1.35 2.03 1.39
N VAL A 10 1.74 3.03 2.19
CA VAL A 10 1.03 4.31 2.25
C VAL A 10 1.11 5.04 0.90
N LYS A 11 2.30 5.12 0.31
CA LYS A 11 2.50 5.87 -0.95
C LYS A 11 2.08 5.08 -2.19
N ARG A 12 2.20 3.75 -2.15
CA ARG A 12 1.86 2.86 -3.27
C ARG A 12 0.35 2.57 -3.35
N HIS A 13 -0.30 2.41 -2.20
CA HIS A 13 -1.68 1.91 -2.13
C HIS A 13 -2.63 2.79 -1.29
N GLY A 14 -2.15 3.91 -0.72
CA GLY A 14 -3.00 4.86 -0.01
C GLY A 14 -3.38 4.45 1.41
N PHE A 15 -2.62 3.56 2.05
CA PHE A 15 -2.92 3.10 3.42
C PHE A 15 -2.77 4.25 4.43
N GLY A 16 -3.66 4.35 5.41
CA GLY A 16 -3.67 5.45 6.39
C GLY A 16 -2.62 5.36 7.50
N GLY A 17 -1.95 4.22 7.65
CA GLY A 17 -1.08 3.95 8.79
C GLY A 17 -1.82 3.25 9.93
N VAL A 18 -1.25 3.27 11.14
CA VAL A 18 -1.83 2.64 12.33
C VAL A 18 -2.10 3.70 13.38
N GLY A 19 -3.32 3.76 13.91
CA GLY A 19 -3.67 4.61 15.06
C GLY A 19 -3.45 6.11 14.86
N GLN A 20 -3.43 6.83 15.99
CA GLN A 20 -3.08 8.26 16.04
C GLN A 20 -1.56 8.46 16.06
N SER A 21 -1.09 9.68 15.86
CA SER A 21 0.36 9.97 15.79
C SER A 21 1.05 10.04 17.16
N THR A 22 0.34 10.45 18.21
CA THR A 22 0.95 10.77 19.52
C THR A 22 0.35 9.97 20.68
N HIS A 23 -0.86 9.44 20.53
CA HIS A 23 -1.53 8.71 21.61
C HIS A 23 -1.10 7.25 21.65
N GLY A 24 0.01 6.96 22.34
CA GLY A 24 0.53 5.60 22.52
C GLY A 24 1.12 4.98 21.24
N GLN A 25 1.34 5.79 20.21
CA GLN A 25 2.00 5.35 19.00
C GLN A 25 3.50 5.20 19.23
N HIS A 26 4.02 4.04 18.88
CA HIS A 26 5.45 3.77 18.88
C HIS A 26 6.02 4.05 17.48
N ASN A 27 6.32 3.02 16.71
CA ASN A 27 7.01 3.12 15.43
C ASN A 27 6.17 2.67 14.22
N ARG A 28 4.84 2.54 14.38
CA ARG A 28 3.96 1.93 13.37
C ARG A 28 3.10 2.93 12.59
N LEU A 29 3.42 4.22 12.65
CA LEU A 29 2.65 5.30 12.01
C LEU A 29 2.35 5.05 10.52
N ARG A 30 3.21 4.31 9.80
CA ARG A 30 3.03 4.00 8.37
C ARG A 30 3.04 2.50 8.05
N ALA A 31 2.81 1.66 9.06
CA ALA A 31 2.79 0.22 8.91
C ALA A 31 1.52 -0.25 8.14
N PRO A 32 1.55 -1.42 7.49
CA PRO A 32 0.42 -1.96 6.74
C PRO A 32 -0.77 -2.42 7.60
N GLY A 33 -0.55 -2.69 8.89
CA GLY A 33 -1.54 -3.35 9.75
C GLY A 33 -1.55 -4.87 9.54
N SER A 34 -2.72 -5.51 9.71
CA SER A 34 -2.86 -6.95 9.52
C SER A 34 -2.75 -7.37 8.06
N ILE A 35 -2.17 -8.54 7.80
CA ILE A 35 -2.00 -9.15 6.48
C ILE A 35 -2.89 -10.40 6.27
N GLY A 36 -3.70 -10.78 7.27
CA GLY A 36 -4.53 -11.97 7.23
C GLY A 36 -5.44 -12.13 8.45
N ALA A 37 -6.32 -13.13 8.38
CA ALA A 37 -7.12 -13.61 9.51
C ALA A 37 -6.38 -14.71 10.28
N ALA A 38 -6.87 -15.07 11.47
CA ALA A 38 -6.26 -16.06 12.36
C ALA A 38 -6.32 -17.49 11.78
N SER A 39 -7.22 -18.35 12.28
CA SER A 39 -7.15 -19.79 12.01
C SER A 39 -7.58 -20.20 10.59
N TYR A 40 -8.46 -19.44 9.94
CA TYR A 40 -8.90 -19.71 8.58
C TYR A 40 -8.76 -18.43 7.73
N PRO A 41 -8.06 -18.44 6.58
CA PRO A 41 -7.46 -19.57 5.85
C PRO A 41 -5.98 -19.87 6.20
N ALA A 42 -5.45 -19.35 7.32
CA ALA A 42 -4.05 -19.52 7.76
C ALA A 42 -2.97 -19.17 6.71
N ARG A 43 -3.32 -18.32 5.73
CA ARG A 43 -2.42 -17.86 4.68
C ARG A 43 -2.76 -16.45 4.24
N VAL A 44 -1.78 -15.76 3.67
CA VAL A 44 -2.00 -14.47 3.01
C VAL A 44 -2.66 -14.72 1.65
N PHE A 45 -3.73 -13.97 1.35
CA PHE A 45 -4.40 -14.05 0.07
C PHE A 45 -3.50 -13.50 -1.06
N LYS A 46 -3.56 -14.15 -2.23
CA LYS A 46 -2.89 -13.63 -3.43
C LYS A 46 -3.48 -12.28 -3.80
N GLY A 47 -2.63 -11.34 -4.21
CA GLY A 47 -3.04 -9.97 -4.53
C GLY A 47 -3.17 -9.03 -3.32
N MET A 48 -2.81 -9.49 -2.10
CA MET A 48 -2.73 -8.61 -0.94
C MET A 48 -1.78 -7.43 -1.22
N LYS A 49 -2.27 -6.21 -0.98
CA LYS A 49 -1.54 -4.97 -1.29
C LYS A 49 -0.38 -4.78 -0.32
N MET A 50 0.84 -4.71 -0.84
CA MET A 50 2.08 -4.62 -0.07
C MET A 50 3.06 -3.60 -0.67
N ALA A 51 4.14 -3.29 0.04
CA ALA A 51 5.20 -2.44 -0.48
C ALA A 51 5.83 -3.07 -1.74
N GLY A 52 6.36 -2.23 -2.64
CA GLY A 52 6.98 -2.72 -3.87
C GLY A 52 7.27 -1.63 -4.88
N ARG A 53 7.83 -2.02 -6.04
CA ARG A 53 8.15 -1.09 -7.12
C ARG A 53 6.89 -0.40 -7.62
N MET A 54 6.97 0.92 -7.78
CA MET A 54 5.87 1.76 -8.25
C MET A 54 6.32 2.60 -9.45
N GLY A 55 5.42 2.75 -10.42
CA GLY A 55 5.66 3.53 -11.63
C GLY A 55 6.51 2.78 -12.66
N GLY A 56 6.70 3.39 -13.83
CA GLY A 56 7.31 2.72 -14.99
C GLY A 56 6.34 1.82 -15.75
N GLU A 57 5.05 1.85 -15.40
CA GLU A 57 4.01 1.07 -16.06
C GLU A 57 3.44 1.83 -17.27
N LYS A 58 3.00 1.07 -18.29
CA LYS A 58 2.23 1.60 -19.42
C LYS A 58 0.81 1.91 -18.93
N VAL A 59 0.41 3.17 -19.04
CA VAL A 59 -0.92 3.65 -18.63
C VAL A 59 -1.59 4.27 -19.83
N LYS A 60 -2.85 3.91 -20.07
CA LYS A 60 -3.69 4.53 -21.10
C LYS A 60 -4.55 5.61 -20.45
N VAL A 61 -4.47 6.84 -20.96
CA VAL A 61 -5.43 7.90 -20.63
C VAL A 61 -6.45 7.95 -21.75
N GLN A 62 -7.73 7.94 -21.41
CA GLN A 62 -8.83 7.93 -22.37
C GLN A 62 -9.50 9.31 -22.39
N ASN A 63 -10.11 9.66 -23.53
CA ASN A 63 -10.94 10.86 -23.71
C ASN A 63 -10.21 12.18 -23.39
N LEU A 64 -8.97 12.32 -23.89
CA LEU A 64 -8.28 13.59 -23.85
C LEU A 64 -9.00 14.58 -24.77
N LYS A 65 -9.44 15.71 -24.20
CA LYS A 65 -9.91 16.85 -24.99
C LYS A 65 -8.72 17.40 -25.76
N VAL A 66 -8.93 17.63 -27.05
CA VAL A 66 -7.99 18.33 -27.93
C VAL A 66 -8.26 19.83 -27.82
#